data_AF-A0A1M5VP63-F1
#
_entry.id   AF-A0A1M5VP63-F1
#
_cell.length_a   1.000
_cell.length_b   1.000
_cell.length_c   1.000
_cell.angle_alpha   90.00
_cell.angle_beta   90.00
_cell.angle_gamma   90.00
#
_symmetry.space_group_name_H-M   'P 1'
#
loop_
_entity.id
_entity.type
_entity.pdbx_description
1 polymer ?
#
loop_
_entity_poly.entity_id
_entity_poly.type
_entity_poly.pdbx_seq_one_letter_code
_entity_poly.pdbx_strand_id
1 'polypeptide(L)'
;MEFTQEQKLYAEIVQKAWEDAEFKKELVANPLVAIEKVTGKKLNLPEGKTLVVRDQTDDSTIYINLPAKANLDVELTEKELETVAGGIGTPMDPIIDYIVLPIVKWLAS
;
A
#
# COMPACT_ATOMS: atom_id res chain seq x y z
N MET A 1 -18.15 9.73 -5.14
CA MET A 1 -17.00 10.16 -4.34
C MET A 1 -15.84 10.36 -5.30
N GLU A 2 -15.10 11.47 -5.19
CA GLU A 2 -13.88 11.69 -5.97
C GLU A 2 -12.73 10.87 -5.38
N PHE A 3 -12.03 10.09 -6.20
CA PHE A 3 -10.83 9.38 -5.78
C PHE A 3 -9.68 10.37 -5.56
N THR A 4 -8.92 10.16 -4.49
CA THR A 4 -7.71 10.95 -4.24
C THR A 4 -6.64 10.64 -5.28
N GLN A 5 -5.64 11.53 -5.42
CA GLN A 5 -4.53 11.30 -6.35
C GLN A 5 -3.74 10.04 -5.99
N GLU A 6 -3.66 9.69 -4.70
CA GLU A 6 -2.92 8.52 -4.26
C GLU A 6 -3.68 7.22 -4.54
N GLN A 7 -5.01 7.23 -4.40
CA GLN A 7 -5.85 6.09 -4.77
C GLN A 7 -5.79 5.81 -6.28
N LYS A 8 -5.78 6.87 -7.10
CA LYS A 8 -5.61 6.76 -8.56
C LYS A 8 -4.26 6.14 -8.92
N LEU A 9 -3.20 6.58 -8.25
CA LEU A 9 -1.84 6.07 -8.47
C LEU A 9 -1.68 4.60 -8.06
N TYR A 10 -2.25 4.22 -6.92
CA TYR A 10 -2.27 2.82 -6.50
C TYR A 10 -3.00 1.93 -7.52
N ALA A 11 -4.18 2.36 -7.98
CA ALA A 11 -4.94 1.63 -8.99
C ALA A 11 -4.16 1.48 -10.30
N GLU A 12 -3.48 2.53 -10.76
CA GLU A 12 -2.64 2.51 -11.95
C GLU A 12 -1.49 1.47 -11.83
N ILE A 13 -0.78 1.46 -10.69
CA ILE A 13 0.31 0.52 -10.43
C ILE A 13 -0.21 -0.93 -10.43
N VAL A 14 -1.32 -1.19 -9.73
CA VAL A 14 -1.91 -2.54 -9.65
C VAL A 14 -2.39 -3.02 -11.01
N GLN A 15 -3.13 -2.17 -11.74
CA GLN A 15 -3.61 -2.49 -13.07
C GLN A 15 -2.44 -2.82 -14.01
N LYS A 16 -1.40 -1.98 -14.01
CA LYS A 16 -0.22 -2.25 -14.83
C LYS A 16 0.50 -3.53 -14.43
N ALA A 17 0.57 -3.87 -13.14
CA ALA A 17 1.16 -5.12 -12.68
C ALA A 17 0.36 -6.36 -13.13
N TRP A 18 -0.95 -6.25 -13.33
CA TRP A 18 -1.75 -7.32 -13.92
C TRP A 18 -1.56 -7.46 -15.44
N GLU A 19 -1.43 -6.34 -16.15
CA GLU A 19 -1.33 -6.31 -17.61
C GLU A 19 0.09 -6.57 -18.14
N ASP A 20 1.12 -6.26 -17.34
CA ASP A 20 2.53 -6.27 -17.75
C ASP A 20 3.37 -7.11 -16.77
N ALA A 21 3.68 -8.35 -17.18
CA ALA A 21 4.43 -9.29 -16.37
C ALA A 21 5.89 -8.86 -16.12
N GLU A 22 6.51 -8.13 -17.06
CA GLU A 22 7.86 -7.60 -16.88
C GLU A 22 7.85 -6.48 -15.83
N PHE A 23 6.87 -5.59 -15.91
CA PHE A 23 6.66 -4.56 -14.90
C PHE A 23 6.38 -5.17 -13.53
N LYS A 24 5.52 -6.20 -13.42
CA LYS A 24 5.26 -6.88 -12.14
C LYS A 24 6.54 -7.47 -11.54
N LYS A 25 7.37 -8.11 -12.36
CA LYS A 25 8.67 -8.66 -11.93
C LYS A 25 9.60 -7.55 -11.45
N GLU A 26 9.65 -6.41 -12.15
CA GLU A 26 10.45 -5.27 -11.75
C GLU A 26 9.91 -4.64 -10.45
N LEU A 27 8.60 -4.49 -10.32
CA LEU A 27 7.93 -3.92 -9.16
C LEU A 27 8.21 -4.73 -7.89
N VAL A 28 8.19 -6.06 -7.97
CA VAL A 28 8.52 -6.94 -6.84
C VAL A 28 10.02 -6.87 -6.48
N ALA A 29 10.89 -6.69 -7.47
CA ALA A 29 12.34 -6.66 -7.26
C ALA A 29 12.86 -5.28 -6.77
N ASN A 30 12.37 -4.18 -7.37
CA ASN A 30 12.84 -2.81 -7.17
C ASN A 30 11.66 -1.82 -7.25
N PRO A 31 10.76 -1.79 -6.25
CA PRO A 31 9.49 -1.09 -6.35
C PRO A 31 9.63 0.41 -6.60
N LEU A 32 10.61 1.07 -5.97
CA LEU A 32 10.83 2.51 -6.14
C LEU A 32 11.17 2.88 -7.59
N VAL A 33 12.07 2.11 -8.20
CA VAL A 33 12.51 2.33 -9.60
C VAL A 33 11.37 2.03 -10.57
N ALA A 34 10.66 0.91 -10.36
CA ALA A 34 9.54 0.52 -11.20
C ALA A 34 8.42 1.58 -11.18
N ILE A 35 8.06 2.07 -9.99
CA ILE A 35 7.01 3.08 -9.84
C ILE A 35 7.45 4.41 -10.47
N GLU A 36 8.69 4.85 -10.27
CA GLU A 36 9.20 6.09 -10.87
C GLU A 36 9.18 6.03 -12.41
N LYS A 37 9.54 4.89 -13.00
CA LYS A 37 9.51 4.70 -14.47
C LYS A 37 8.12 4.87 -15.07
N VAL A 38 7.09 4.37 -14.40
CA VAL A 38 5.71 4.38 -14.94
C VAL A 38 5.03 5.71 -14.65
N THR A 39 5.26 6.26 -13.48
CA THR A 39 4.49 7.40 -12.97
C THR A 39 5.21 8.74 -13.19
N GLY A 40 6.51 8.70 -13.50
CA GLY A 40 7.40 9.86 -13.57
C GLY A 40 7.63 10.52 -12.20
N LYS A 41 7.13 9.93 -11.12
CA LYS A 41 7.18 10.49 -9.76
C LYS A 41 8.10 9.64 -8.88
N LYS A 42 9.02 10.32 -8.20
CA LYS A 42 9.89 9.68 -7.23
C LYS A 42 9.17 9.53 -5.88
N LEU A 43 9.13 8.31 -5.38
CA LEU A 43 8.61 7.98 -4.04
C LEU A 43 9.65 8.34 -2.97
N ASN A 44 9.33 9.31 -2.11
CA ASN A 44 10.20 9.72 -1.01
C ASN A 44 9.83 8.98 0.28
N LEU A 45 10.46 7.83 0.49
CA LEU A 45 10.26 7.09 1.74
C LEU A 45 10.86 7.83 2.94
N PRO A 46 10.32 7.62 4.16
CA PRO A 46 10.92 8.13 5.38
C PRO A 46 12.31 7.56 5.58
N GLU A 47 13.12 8.29 6.33
CA GLU A 47 14.42 7.79 6.75
C GLU A 47 14.29 6.44 7.47
N GLY A 48 15.15 5.50 7.07
CA GLY A 48 15.19 4.15 7.63
C GLY A 48 14.04 3.23 7.22
N LYS A 49 13.16 3.63 6.29
CA LYS A 49 12.09 2.77 5.77
C LYS A 49 12.43 2.17 4.41
N THR A 50 11.86 1.01 4.14
CA THR A 50 11.98 0.30 2.87
C THR A 50 10.60 -0.09 2.39
N LEU A 51 10.36 0.08 1.09
CA LEU A 51 9.17 -0.42 0.43
C LEU A 51 9.43 -1.83 -0.09
N VAL A 52 8.58 -2.79 0.29
CA VAL A 52 8.59 -4.16 -0.22
C VAL A 52 7.23 -4.43 -0.87
N VAL A 53 7.24 -4.98 -2.09
CA VAL A 53 6.05 -5.46 -2.78
C VAL A 53 6.09 -6.99 -2.83
N ARG A 54 4.98 -7.63 -2.49
CA ARG A 54 4.79 -9.08 -2.57
C ARG A 54 3.61 -9.37 -3.49
N ASP A 55 3.86 -10.19 -4.51
CA ASP A 55 2.81 -10.67 -5.40
C ASP A 55 1.96 -11.71 -4.65
N GLN A 56 0.69 -11.40 -4.42
CA GLN A 56 -0.29 -12.26 -3.75
C GLN A 56 -1.40 -12.72 -4.72
N THR A 57 -1.11 -12.74 -6.04
CA THR A 57 -2.11 -13.09 -7.06
C THR A 57 -2.35 -14.60 -7.23
N ASP A 58 -1.49 -15.45 -6.68
CA ASP A 58 -1.65 -16.91 -6.69
C ASP A 58 -2.69 -17.35 -5.66
N ASP A 59 -3.83 -17.85 -6.12
CA ASP A 59 -4.98 -18.26 -5.31
C ASP A 59 -4.75 -19.56 -4.53
N SER A 60 -3.71 -20.32 -4.87
CA SER A 60 -3.28 -21.50 -4.13
C SER A 60 -2.43 -21.16 -2.90
N THR A 61 -1.97 -19.92 -2.79
CA THR A 61 -1.14 -19.44 -1.68
C THR A 61 -1.94 -18.54 -0.74
N ILE A 62 -1.98 -18.90 0.55
CA ILE A 62 -2.64 -18.10 1.59
C ILE A 62 -1.59 -17.21 2.27
N TYR A 63 -1.85 -15.90 2.31
CA TYR A 63 -0.99 -14.93 2.97
C TYR A 63 -1.60 -14.49 4.31
N ILE A 64 -0.74 -14.39 5.32
CA ILE A 64 -1.08 -13.77 6.62
C ILE A 64 -0.16 -12.57 6.78
N ASN A 65 -0.75 -11.37 6.90
CA ASN A 65 0.00 -10.16 7.23
C ASN A 65 0.20 -10.10 8.74
N LEU A 66 1.46 -10.14 9.18
CA LEU A 66 1.81 -9.95 10.59
C LEU A 66 2.22 -8.49 10.81
N PRO A 67 1.35 -7.65 11.41
CA PRO A 67 1.69 -6.26 11.66
C PRO A 67 2.81 -6.17 12.71
N ALA A 68 3.60 -5.09 12.63
CA ALA A 68 4.51 -4.75 13.72
C ALA A 68 3.70 -4.59 15.00
N LYS A 69 4.27 -5.04 16.13
CA LYS A 69 3.63 -4.83 17.44
C LYS A 69 3.44 -3.32 17.62
N ALA A 70 2.19 -2.91 17.63
CA ALA A 70 1.81 -1.56 17.95
C ALA A 70 2.24 -1.24 19.39
N ASN A 71 3.07 -0.22 19.59
CA ASN A 71 3.18 0.44 20.88
C ASN A 71 2.02 1.43 20.99
N LEU A 72 0.79 0.90 21.01
CA LEU A 72 -0.43 1.69 21.12
C LEU A 72 -1.09 1.30 22.43
N ASP A 73 -1.01 2.19 23.43
CA ASP A 73 -1.98 2.24 24.54
C ASP A 73 -3.29 2.87 24.04
N VAL A 74 -3.79 2.41 22.89
CA VAL A 74 -4.96 2.96 22.21
C VAL A 74 -5.83 1.81 21.74
N GLU A 75 -7.03 1.71 22.32
CA GLU A 75 -8.07 0.81 21.85
C GLU A 75 -8.78 1.42 20.63
N LEU A 76 -8.91 0.61 19.57
CA LEU A 76 -9.73 0.95 18.41
C LEU A 76 -11.21 0.84 18.77
N THR A 77 -12.03 1.75 18.27
CA THR A 77 -13.49 1.64 18.33
C THR A 77 -13.98 0.52 17.40
N GLU A 78 -15.19 -0.03 17.64
CA GLU A 78 -15.78 -1.08 16.79
C GLU A 78 -15.85 -0.69 15.31
N LYS A 79 -16.12 0.59 15.02
CA LYS A 79 -16.17 1.13 13.67
C LYS A 79 -14.80 1.12 12.97
N GLU A 80 -13.73 1.40 13.71
CA GLU A 80 -12.36 1.32 13.19
C GLU A 80 -11.95 -0.14 12.97
N LEU A 81 -12.38 -1.06 13.85
CA LEU A 81 -12.16 -2.50 13.70
C LEU A 81 -12.87 -3.07 12.46
N GLU A 82 -14.14 -2.71 12.23
CA GLU A 82 -14.90 -3.13 11.05
C GLU A 82 -14.24 -2.64 9.75
N THR A 83 -13.67 -1.44 9.78
CA THR A 83 -12.98 -0.84 8.63
C THR A 83 -11.67 -1.59 8.32
N VAL A 84 -10.90 -1.95 9.35
CA VAL A 84 -9.69 -2.77 9.21
C VAL A 84 -10.02 -4.19 8.73
N ALA A 85 -11.07 -4.81 9.28
CA ALA A 85 -11.50 -6.17 8.93
C ALA A 85 -12.10 -6.27 7.51
N GLY A 86 -12.72 -5.19 7.01
CA GLY A 86 -13.28 -5.11 5.66
C GLY A 86 -12.24 -4.90 4.55
N GLY A 87 -10.95 -4.71 4.88
CA GLY A 87 -9.90 -4.42 3.90
C GLY A 87 -10.03 -3.06 3.20
N ILE A 88 -10.93 -2.20 3.69
CA ILE A 88 -11.17 -0.87 3.14
C ILE A 88 -10.26 0.12 3.87
N GLY A 89 -9.10 0.42 3.29
CA GLY A 89 -8.30 1.58 3.67
C GLY A 89 -8.95 2.86 3.18
N THR A 90 -9.96 3.37 3.90
CA THR A 90 -10.44 4.75 3.68
C THR A 90 -9.45 5.74 4.32
N PRO A 91 -9.12 6.85 3.62
CA PRO A 91 -8.04 7.76 4.02
C PRO A 91 -8.41 8.71 5.18
N MET A 92 -9.26 8.29 6.12
CA MET A 92 -9.82 9.19 7.13
C MET A 92 -9.68 8.73 8.59
N ASP A 93 -8.80 7.78 8.90
CA ASP A 93 -8.41 7.53 10.29
C ASP A 93 -6.87 7.40 10.47
N PRO A 94 -6.24 8.19 11.36
CA PRO A 94 -4.80 8.23 11.53
C PRO A 94 -4.19 6.91 12.03
N ILE A 95 -5.00 6.00 12.55
CA ILE A 95 -4.56 4.68 13.04
C ILE A 95 -4.51 3.65 11.89
N ILE A 96 -5.42 3.73 10.92
CA ILE A 96 -5.53 2.79 9.78
C ILE A 96 -4.46 3.07 8.71
N ASP A 97 -4.09 4.35 8.54
CA ASP A 97 -3.02 4.81 7.64
C ASP A 97 -1.67 4.13 7.93
N TYR A 98 -1.42 3.76 9.18
CA TYR A 98 -0.17 3.12 9.62
C TYR A 98 -0.13 1.61 9.33
N ILE A 99 -1.30 0.99 9.16
CA ILE A 99 -1.45 -0.48 9.02
C ILE A 99 -1.63 -0.89 7.56
N VAL A 100 -2.33 -0.07 6.74
CA VAL A 100 -2.78 -0.50 5.40
C VAL A 100 -2.11 0.28 4.25
N LEU A 101 -1.74 1.55 4.43
CA LEU A 101 -1.27 2.41 3.32
C LEU A 101 0.02 3.20 3.62
N PRO A 102 1.13 2.54 3.96
CA PRO A 102 2.39 3.25 4.18
C PRO A 102 3.01 3.83 2.92
N ILE A 103 2.48 3.64 1.71
CA ILE A 103 3.02 4.17 0.44
C ILE A 103 2.31 5.48 0.03
N VAL A 104 0.99 5.54 0.25
CA VAL A 104 0.08 6.60 -0.20
C VAL A 104 0.49 7.96 0.38
N LYS A 105 0.82 8.01 1.67
CA LYS A 105 1.23 9.25 2.35
C LYS A 105 2.47 9.93 1.77
N TRP A 106 3.37 9.18 1.12
CA TRP A 106 4.67 9.69 0.63
C TRP A 106 4.65 10.10 -0.85
N LEU A 107 3.53 9.87 -1.54
CA LEU A 107 3.30 10.27 -2.93
C LEU A 107 2.72 11.69 -3.06
N ALA A 108 2.18 12.21 -1.95
CA ALA A 108 1.49 13.50 -1.87
C ALA A 108 2.30 14.60 -1.18
N SER A 109 3.56 14.33 -0.83
CA SER A 109 4.52 15.28 -0.23
C SER A 109 5.58 15.73 -1.22
#